data_AF-A0A958RC02-F1
#
_entry.id   AF-A0A958RC02-F1
#
_cell.length_a   1.000
_cell.length_b   1.000
_cell.length_c   1.000
_cell.angle_alpha   90.00
_cell.angle_beta   90.00
_cell.angle_gamma   90.00
#
_symmetry.space_group_name_H-M   'P 1'
#
loop_
_entity.id
_entity.type
_entity.pdbx_description
1 polymer ?
#
loop_
_entity_poly.entity_id
_entity_poly.type
_entity_poly.pdbx_seq_one_letter_code
_entity_poly.pdbx_strand_id
1 'polypeptide(L)' 'SGWMFRDTYPVKWAVSDLDANQDTIVIDSMELAYKQYISIRI' A
#
# COMPACT_ATOMS: atom_id res chain seq x y z
N SER A 1 -14.42 -12.11 -9.25
CA SER A 1 -14.03 -12.30 -7.84
C SER A 1 -13.39 -11.01 -7.31
N GLY A 2 -13.69 -10.63 -6.08
CA GLY A 2 -13.13 -9.46 -5.39
C GLY A 2 -12.53 -9.80 -4.04
N TRP A 3 -11.90 -8.82 -3.40
CA TRP A 3 -11.26 -8.95 -2.10
C TRP A 3 -11.70 -7.82 -1.18
N MET A 4 -11.91 -8.14 0.10
CA MET A 4 -12.24 -7.18 1.13
C MET A 4 -11.32 -7.38 2.33
N PHE A 5 -10.77 -6.29 2.83
CA PHE A 5 -9.96 -6.23 4.04
C PHE A 5 -10.71 -5.37 5.08
N ARG A 6 -10.88 -5.88 6.30
CA ARG A 6 -11.56 -5.14 7.39
C ARG A 6 -10.55 -4.69 8.45
N ASP A 7 -10.85 -3.55 9.05
CA ASP A 7 -10.06 -2.89 10.09
C ASP A 7 -8.59 -2.69 9.68
N THR A 8 -8.38 -2.19 8.46
CA THR A 8 -7.05 -1.85 7.94
C THR A 8 -6.53 -0.57 8.56
N TYR A 9 -5.26 -0.57 8.95
CA TYR A 9 -4.56 0.60 9.46
C TYR A 9 -3.14 0.67 8.89
N PRO A 10 -2.60 1.88 8.66
CA PRO A 10 -1.25 2.05 8.15
C PRO A 10 -0.22 1.67 9.19
N VAL A 11 0.80 0.93 8.77
CA VAL A 11 1.95 0.56 9.62
C VAL A 11 3.21 1.29 9.21
N LYS A 12 3.32 1.69 7.94
CA LYS A 12 4.49 2.41 7.44
C LYS A 12 4.11 3.30 6.27
N TRP A 13 4.77 4.45 6.22
CA TRP A 13 4.79 5.35 5.07
C TRP A 13 6.25 5.56 4.67
N ALA A 14 6.56 5.34 3.39
CA ALA A 14 7.86 5.64 2.83
C ALA A 14 7.68 6.42 1.53
N VAL A 15 8.38 7.55 1.43
CA VAL A 15 8.53 8.30 0.18
C VAL A 15 9.77 7.74 -0.52
N SER A 16 9.72 7.56 -1.83
CA SER A 16 10.90 7.20 -2.62
C SER A 16 12.01 8.24 -2.45
N ASP A 17 13.26 7.80 -2.56
CA ASP A 17 14.42 8.69 -2.42
C ASP A 17 14.42 9.79 -3.48
N LEU A 18 14.80 11.00 -3.05
CA LEU A 18 14.94 12.16 -3.91
C LEU A 18 16.38 12.26 -4.39
N ASP A 19 16.66 11.70 -5.57
CA ASP A 19 17.97 11.77 -6.21
C ASP A 19 17.90 12.63 -7.48
N ALA A 20 18.67 13.71 -7.50
CA ALA A 20 18.75 14.63 -8.63
C ALA A 20 19.47 14.04 -9.86
N ASN A 21 20.11 12.88 -9.73
CA ASN A 21 20.79 12.19 -10.83
C ASN A 21 19.93 11.10 -11.47
N GLN A 22 18.71 10.86 -10.96
CA GLN A 22 17.83 9.80 -11.44
C GLN A 22 16.48 10.37 -11.88
N ASP A 23 16.17 10.23 -13.17
CA ASP A 23 14.87 10.61 -13.74
C ASP A 23 13.81 9.53 -13.46
N THR A 24 13.39 9.42 -12.20
CA THR A 24 12.38 8.46 -11.74
C THR A 24 11.16 9.16 -11.16
N ILE A 25 10.00 8.51 -11.22
CA ILE A 25 8.76 9.05 -10.64
C ILE A 25 8.84 8.88 -9.13
N VAL A 26 8.54 9.97 -8.40
CA VAL A 26 8.42 9.93 -6.94
C VAL A 26 7.18 9.11 -6.57
N ILE A 27 7.37 8.09 -5.74
CA ILE A 27 6.30 7.17 -5.31
C ILE A 27 6.17 7.24 -3.79
N ASP A 28 4.94 7.51 -3.33
CA ASP A 28 4.55 7.29 -1.95
C ASP A 28 4.07 5.86 -1.76
N SER A 29 4.79 5.11 -0.93
CA SER A 29 4.49 3.72 -0.60
C SER A 29 3.92 3.63 0.81
N MET A 30 2.70 3.10 0.93
CA MET A 30 2.04 2.85 2.21
C MET A 30 1.90 1.35 2.43
N GLU A 31 2.37 0.87 3.59
CA GLU A 31 2.15 -0.49 4.04
C GLU A 31 0.98 -0.51 5.03
N LEU A 32 0.06 -1.45 4.83
CA LEU A 32 -1.14 -1.63 5.65
C LEU A 32 -1.14 -2.99 6.33
N ALA A 33 -1.55 -3.01 7.60
CA ALA A 33 -1.97 -4.24 8.27
C ALA A 33 -3.49 -4.33 8.30
N TYR A 34 -4.03 -5.54 8.27
CA TYR A 34 -5.47 -5.81 8.33
C TYR A 34 -5.76 -6.84 9.43
N LYS A 35 -6.96 -6.81 9.99
CA LYS A 35 -7.40 -7.84 10.95
C LYS A 35 -8.07 -9.02 10.28
N GLN A 36 -8.77 -8.78 9.17
CA GLN A 36 -9.51 -9.83 8.47
C GLN A 36 -9.45 -9.62 6.95
N TYR A 37 -9.28 -10.72 6.23
CA TYR A 37 -9.37 -10.79 4.77
C TYR A 37 -10.52 -11.72 4.35
N ILE A 38 -11.30 -11.29 3.35
CA ILE A 38 -12.43 -12.02 2.79
C ILE A 38 -12.30 -12.02 1.27
N SER A 39 -12.33 -13.19 0.64
CA SER A 39 -12.44 -13.32 -0.81
C SER A 39 -13.92 -13.41 -1.21
N ILE A 40 -14.36 -12.45 -2.02
CA ILE A 40 -15.72 -12.38 -2.55
C ILE A 40 -15.73 -13.07 -3.92
N ARG A 41 -16.61 -14.04 -4.10
CA ARG A 41 -16.90 -14.62 -5.41
C ARG A 41 -18.31 -14.21 -5.82
N ILE A 42 -18.44 -13.74 -7.05
CA ILE A 42 -19.71 -13.46 -7.73
C ILE A 42 -19.89 -14.59 -8.74
#